data_AF-A0A6G6SJN0-F1
#
_entry.id   AF-A0A6G6SJN0-F1
#
_cell.length_a   1.000
_cell.length_b   1.000
_cell.length_c   1.000
_cell.angle_alpha   90.00
_cell.angle_beta   90.00
_cell.angle_gamma   90.00
#
_symmetry.space_group_name_H-M   'P 1'
#
loop_
_entity.id
_entity.type
_entity.pdbx_description
1 polymer ?
#
loop_
_entity_poly.entity_id
_entity_poly.type
_entity_poly.pdbx_seq_one_letter_code
_entity_poly.pdbx_strand_id
1 'polypeptide(L)' 'MESRIKAKLPEGASLQYSGWKQSGLFMSGGVMSVNYFIEYNASYQEIKKDGTPKARLTKQDFPVTFSFCPFCGVKCETK' A
#
# COMPACT_ATOMS: atom_id res chain seq x y z
N MET A 1 5.12 6.95 4.49
CA MET A 1 4.45 5.79 3.88
C MET A 1 5.30 4.54 4.04
N GLU A 2 6.56 4.56 3.57
CA GLU A 2 7.51 3.45 3.70
C GLU A 2 7.61 2.84 5.11
N SER A 3 7.69 3.65 6.17
CA SER A 3 7.73 3.15 7.56
C SER A 3 6.50 2.33 7.95
N ARG A 4 5.31 2.72 7.48
CA ARG A 4 4.06 1.97 7.70
C ARG A 4 4.01 0.67 6.91
N ILE A 5 4.73 0.61 5.78
CA ILE A 5 4.86 -0.60 4.97
C ILE A 5 5.87 -1.54 5.58
N LYS A 6 7.03 -1.06 6.03
CA LYS A 6 8.03 -1.87 6.76
C LYS A 6 7.41 -2.60 7.95
N ALA A 7 6.52 -1.94 8.69
CA ALA A 7 5.79 -2.54 9.82
C ALA A 7 4.81 -3.67 9.43
N LYS A 8 4.43 -3.79 8.16
CA LYS A 8 3.55 -4.85 7.63
C LYS A 8 4.32 -5.98 6.95
N LEU A 9 5.63 -5.84 6.77
CA LEU A 9 6.45 -6.88 6.17
C LEU A 9 6.69 -8.01 7.18
N PRO A 10 6.97 -9.23 6.70
CA PRO A 10 7.44 -10.31 7.56
C PRO A 10 8.66 -9.89 8.38
N GLU A 11 8.80 -10.45 9.58
CA GLU A 11 9.91 -10.15 10.47
C GLU A 11 11.26 -10.43 9.79
N GLY A 12 12.20 -9.50 9.91
CA GLY A 12 13.52 -9.58 9.28
C GLY A 12 13.56 -9.33 7.77
N ALA A 13 12.41 -9.11 7.10
CA ALA A 13 12.40 -8.84 5.67
C ALA A 13 13.11 -7.52 5.33
N SER A 14 13.93 -7.55 4.28
CA SER A 14 14.64 -6.37 3.79
C SER A 14 13.90 -5.74 2.61
N LEU A 15 13.37 -4.53 2.82
CA LEU A 15 12.68 -3.75 1.79
C LEU A 15 13.68 -3.25 0.74
N GLN A 16 13.49 -3.65 -0.52
CA GLN A 16 14.37 -3.27 -1.63
C GLN A 16 13.83 -2.08 -2.42
N TYR A 17 12.52 -2.07 -2.66
CA TYR A 17 11.85 -1.01 -3.39
C TYR A 17 10.43 -0.80 -2.85
N SER A 18 9.99 0.45 -2.86
CA SER A 18 8.60 0.78 -2.58
C SER A 18 8.16 2.03 -3.34
N GLY A 19 6.91 2.04 -3.80
CA GLY A 19 6.41 3.12 -4.65
C GLY A 19 4.90 3.06 -4.88
N TRP A 20 4.39 4.06 -5.59
CA TRP A 20 3.00 4.07 -6.07
C TRP A 20 2.93 3.34 -7.41
N LYS A 21 2.02 2.38 -7.53
CA LYS A 21 1.94 1.50 -8.71
C LYS A 21 1.29 2.19 -9.91
N GLN A 22 0.18 2.90 -9.68
CA GLN A 22 -0.50 3.78 -10.64
C GLN A 22 -1.16 4.93 -9.87
N SER A 23 -0.90 6.17 -10.26
CA SER A 23 -1.44 7.36 -9.59
C SER A 23 -2.57 7.97 -10.42
N GLY A 24 -3.80 7.53 -10.17
CA GLY A 24 -4.99 8.09 -10.80
C GLY A 24 -6.21 7.86 -9.92
N LEU A 25 -6.77 8.95 -9.36
CA LEU A 25 -8.02 8.92 -8.60
C LEU A 25 -9.13 9.47 -9.50
N PHE A 26 -9.91 8.59 -10.12
CA PHE A 26 -10.98 8.96 -11.05
C PHE A 26 -12.34 8.85 -10.36
N MET A 27 -12.96 10.01 -10.07
CA MET A 27 -14.31 10.09 -9.52
C MET A 27 -15.31 10.49 -10.60
N SER A 28 -16.46 9.81 -10.67
CA SER A 28 -17.57 10.19 -11.54
C SER A 28 -18.57 11.05 -10.75
N GLY A 29 -18.92 12.23 -11.25
CA GLY A 29 -20.00 13.06 -10.68
C GLY A 29 -19.68 13.83 -9.39
N GLY A 30 -18.39 14.00 -9.03
CA GLY A 30 -17.98 14.81 -7.87
C GLY A 30 -18.28 14.21 -6.48
N VAL A 31 -18.88 13.02 -6.44
CA VAL A 31 -19.20 12.28 -5.22
C VAL A 31 -18.37 11.01 -5.18
N MET A 32 -17.76 10.73 -4.03
CA MET A 32 -17.01 9.50 -3.79
C MET A 32 -18.01 8.36 -3.54
N SER A 33 -18.37 7.60 -4.57
CA SER A 33 -19.37 6.52 -4.49
C SER A 33 -18.82 5.18 -3.94
N VAL A 34 -17.49 5.03 -3.89
CA VAL A 34 -16.77 3.87 -3.38
C VAL A 34 -15.50 4.31 -2.67
N ASN A 35 -14.99 3.51 -1.72
CA ASN A 35 -13.68 3.74 -1.11
C ASN A 35 -12.59 3.52 -2.18
N TYR A 36 -12.16 4.60 -2.81
CA TYR A 36 -11.01 4.56 -3.69
C TYR A 36 -9.76 4.24 -2.87
N PHE A 37 -8.96 3.31 -3.39
CA PHE A 37 -7.64 3.03 -2.86
C PHE A 37 -6.58 3.30 -3.93
N ILE A 38 -5.43 3.79 -3.49
CA ILE A 38 -4.23 3.85 -4.32
C ILE A 38 -3.36 2.67 -3.94
N GLU A 39 -2.91 1.91 -4.93
CA GLU A 39 -2.01 0.78 -4.69
C GLU A 39 -0.59 1.29 -4.44
N TYR A 40 -0.08 0.96 -3.25
CA TYR A 40 1.32 1.12 -2.92
C TYR A 40 2.01 -0.25 -3.01
N ASN A 41 3.01 -0.37 -3.87
CA ASN A 41 3.73 -1.63 -4.03
C ASN A 41 4.97 -1.66 -3.14
N ALA A 42 5.29 -2.86 -2.64
CA ALA A 42 6.57 -3.17 -2.04
C ALA A 42 7.20 -4.38 -2.73
N SER A 43 8.51 -4.32 -2.90
CA SER A 43 9.33 -5.48 -3.26
C SER A 43 10.35 -5.70 -2.15
N TYR A 44 10.30 -6.86 -1.50
CA TYR A 44 11.14 -7.18 -0.35
C TYR A 44 11.73 -8.58 -0.46
N GLN A 45 12.82 -8.79 0.25
CA GLN A 45 13.49 -10.09 0.36
C GLN A 45 13.19 -10.69 1.73
N GLU A 46 12.52 -11.83 1.74
CA GLU A 46 12.26 -12.59 2.97
C GLU A 46 13.52 -13.31 3.45
N ILE A 47 13.61 -13.51 4.76
CA ILE A 47 14.66 -14.28 5.39
C ILE A 47 14.14 -15.68 5.70
N LYS A 48 14.94 -16.70 5.38
CA LYS A 48 14.63 -18.10 5.73
C LYS A 48 14.88 -18.33 7.22
N LYS A 49 14.42 -19.48 7.72
CA LYS A 49 14.67 -19.90 9.12
C LYS A 49 16.16 -20.02 9.46
N ASP A 50 17.01 -20.28 8.47
CA ASP A 50 18.47 -20.38 8.62
C ASP A 50 19.18 -19.01 8.59
N GLY A 51 18.44 -17.90 8.51
CA GLY A 51 18.99 -16.55 8.44
C GLY A 51 19.43 -16.12 7.04
N THR A 52 19.40 -17.00 6.04
CA THR A 52 19.79 -16.65 4.67
C THR A 52 18.65 -15.96 3.92
N PRO A 53 18.94 -14.95 3.05
CA PRO A 53 17.90 -14.34 2.22
C PRO A 53 17.33 -15.32 1.19
N LYS A 54 16.03 -15.22 0.90
CA LYS A 54 15.43 -15.95 -0.23
C LYS A 54 15.95 -15.40 -1.56
N ALA A 55 16.20 -16.28 -2.53
CA ALA A 55 16.77 -15.90 -3.83
C ALA A 55 15.86 -14.99 -4.68
N ARG A 56 14.53 -15.06 -4.47
CA ARG A 56 13.55 -14.25 -5.20
C ARG A 56 12.98 -13.17 -4.29
N LEU A 57 12.70 -12.01 -4.87
CA LEU A 57 11.94 -10.95 -4.22
C LEU A 57 10.46 -11.30 -4.19
N THR A 58 9.82 -11.03 -3.06
CA THR A 58 8.37 -11.04 -2.91
C THR A 58 7.83 -9.67 -3.29
N LYS A 59 6.79 -9.64 -4.14
CA LYS A 59 6.05 -8.43 -4.49
C LYS A 59 4.72 -8.44 -3.76
N GLN A 60 4.37 -7.32 -3.14
CA GLN A 60 3.11 -7.17 -2.42
C GLN A 60 2.52 -5.79 -2.67
N ASP A 61 1.22 -5.76 -2.95
CA ASP A 61 0.45 -4.54 -3.10
C ASP A 61 -0.32 -4.24 -1.80
N PHE A 62 -0.27 -2.97 -1.39
CA PHE A 62 -0.96 -2.46 -0.22
C PHE A 62 -2.00 -1.44 -0.66
N PRO A 63 -3.31 -1.73 -0.52
CA PRO A 63 -4.33 -0.73 -0.78
C PRO A 63 -4.24 0.37 0.28
N VAL A 64 -4.11 1.61 -0.17
CA VAL A 64 -4.19 2.80 0.68
C VAL A 64 -5.55 3.44 0.47
N THR A 65 -6.44 3.24 1.43
CA THR A 65 -7.78 3.84 1.44
C THR A 65 -7.76 5.22 2.09
N PHE A 66 -8.61 6.12 1.62
CA PHE A 66 -8.81 7.42 2.24
C PHE A 66 -9.96 7.35 3.27
N SER A 67 -9.80 8.00 4.41
CA SER A 67 -10.89 8.18 5.40
C SER A 67 -11.74 9.43 5.15
N PHE A 68 -11.38 10.22 4.14
CA PHE A 68 -12.04 11.44 3.71
C PHE A 68 -11.80 11.68 2.21
N CYS A 69 -12.70 12.42 1.57
CA CYS A 69 -12.50 12.88 0.20
C CYS A 69 -11.35 13.90 0.14
N PRO A 70 -10.26 13.66 -0.61
CA PRO A 70 -9.12 14.57 -0.66
C PRO A 70 -9.40 15.92 -1.34
N PHE A 71 -10.59 16.09 -1.94
CA PHE A 71 -10.98 17.33 -2.64
C PHE A 71 -11.88 18.22 -1.76
N CYS A 72 -12.92 17.66 -1.14
CA CYS A 72 -13.88 18.42 -0.34
C CYS A 72 -13.72 18.23 1.18
N GLY A 73 -12.83 17.33 1.62
CA GLY A 73 -12.55 17.07 3.03
C GLY A 73 -13.66 16.31 3.79
N VAL A 74 -14.79 16.01 3.15
CA VAL A 74 -15.89 15.25 3.75
C VAL A 74 -15.42 13.84 4.09
N LYS A 75 -15.66 13.40 5.33
CA LYS A 75 -15.31 12.06 5.79
C LYS A 75 -16.12 11.01 5.06
N CYS A 76 -15.49 9.87 4.80
CA CYS A 76 -16.18 8.71 4.26
C CYS A 76 -16.94 8.06 5.41
N GLU A 77 -18.26 8.27 5.47
CA GLU A 77 -19.10 7.52 6.39
C GLU A 77 -19.18 6.07 5.89
N THR A 78 -18.44 5.19 6.55
CA THR A 78 -18.58 3.75 6.37
C THR A 78 -19.85 3.34 7.11
N LYS A 79 -20.87 2.93 6.37
CA LYS A 79 -22.00 2.19 6.93
C LYS A 79 -21.58 0.76 7.26
#